data_AF-A0A1Z3CIM4-F1
#
_entry.id   AF-A0A1Z3CIM4-F1
#
_cell.length_a   1.000
_cell.length_b   1.000
_cell.length_c   1.000
_cell.angle_alpha   90.00
_cell.angle_beta   90.00
_cell.angle_gamma   90.00
#
_symmetry.space_group_name_H-M   'P 1'
#
loop_
_entity.id
_entity.type
_entity.pdbx_description
1 polymer ?
#
loop_
_entity_poly.entity_id
_entity_poly.type
_entity_poly.pdbx_seq_one_letter_code
_entity_poly.pdbx_strand_id
1 'polypeptide(L)'
;MNEINFKKFYPVNLEKKKDEINNFWNQIFKVVRDEKIFELIERVLKKKNLKVDEIIILLFNIKKVHDYLIHKNVELADFIMNIKFDLSEKKVKRKECMMDIYQAIVSYFNENDVELALNLFVDENINFEKEDESEIIQVYQEYSKSKKDYTLFLYDETVKAIKNNMLKDTLDRLFISEEREVFLDIMNKVLFDIVYFVKLEKDYINKILADFFDRVTHEVRIESFKKVLNYYVEEYEKTDDISVCSRAIMEKIHEYLKSPHKNSPKWQWGDFTEAQIEIMRIWLVSADLEKYFSIEVKDKIRLKFWKRYIKYIKEVRYFERLKQAIVMLTDEHIFIEFGEKGNAAYCHRKDYISFNEINRLSTNSKLKDRDEAVFFIPHSGNWEIKLKTRLYELGYRVKIWR
;
A
#
# COMPACT_ATOMS: atom_id res chain seq x y z
N MET A 1 46.62 -18.45 24.95
CA MET A 1 45.41 -19.18 24.52
C MET A 1 44.29 -18.17 24.48
N ASN A 2 43.77 -17.82 23.31
CA ASN A 2 42.66 -16.88 23.19
C ASN A 2 41.36 -17.61 23.54
N GLU A 3 40.66 -17.17 24.59
CA GLU A 3 39.34 -17.70 24.95
C GLU A 3 38.36 -17.51 23.79
N ILE A 4 37.86 -18.62 23.26
CA ILE A 4 36.82 -18.62 22.23
C ILE A 4 35.51 -18.21 22.92
N ASN A 5 34.97 -17.06 22.55
CA ASN A 5 33.68 -16.59 23.04
C ASN A 5 32.53 -17.36 22.37
N PHE A 6 32.06 -18.42 23.03
CA PHE A 6 30.97 -19.27 22.56
C PHE A 6 29.61 -18.55 22.44
N LYS A 7 29.43 -17.36 23.03
CA LYS A 7 28.18 -16.57 22.86
C LYS A 7 27.96 -16.11 21.41
N LYS A 8 29.02 -16.00 20.60
CA LYS A 8 28.89 -15.68 19.16
C LYS A 8 28.30 -16.83 18.34
N PHE A 9 28.24 -18.03 18.89
CA PHE A 9 27.68 -19.22 18.25
C PHE A 9 26.31 -19.60 18.82
N TYR A 10 25.78 -18.82 19.77
CA TYR A 10 24.41 -19.00 20.26
C TYR A 10 23.45 -18.51 19.18
N PRO A 11 22.62 -19.37 18.57
CA PRO A 11 21.76 -18.96 17.47
C PRO A 11 20.61 -18.15 18.06
N VAL A 12 20.62 -16.84 17.89
CA VAL A 12 19.51 -15.94 18.30
C VAL A 12 18.16 -16.42 17.72
N ASN A 13 18.20 -17.10 16.56
CA ASN A 13 17.04 -17.76 15.94
C ASN A 13 16.47 -18.93 16.76
N LEU A 14 17.27 -19.60 17.59
CA LEU A 14 16.81 -20.69 18.47
C LEU A 14 16.14 -20.14 19.73
N GLU A 15 16.59 -18.99 20.23
CA GLU A 15 15.96 -18.29 21.35
C GLU A 15 14.60 -17.73 20.95
N LYS A 16 14.52 -17.04 19.80
CA LYS A 16 13.24 -16.63 19.20
C LYS A 16 12.29 -17.82 18.95
N LYS A 17 12.79 -18.93 18.39
CA LYS A 17 11.98 -20.15 18.20
C LYS A 17 11.53 -20.77 19.51
N LYS A 18 12.36 -20.74 20.56
CA LYS A 18 11.99 -21.23 21.88
C LYS A 18 10.87 -20.36 22.48
N ASP A 19 10.94 -19.04 22.32
CA ASP A 19 9.91 -18.12 22.78
C ASP A 19 8.62 -18.26 21.97
N GLU A 20 8.70 -18.47 20.65
CA GLU A 20 7.56 -18.83 19.81
C GLU A 20 6.91 -20.15 20.24
N ILE A 21 7.71 -21.20 20.51
CA ILE A 21 7.22 -22.49 21.00
C ILE A 21 6.59 -22.36 22.39
N ASN A 22 7.22 -21.60 23.29
CA ASN A 22 6.69 -21.36 24.63
C ASN A 22 5.39 -20.55 24.59
N ASN A 23 5.31 -19.52 23.73
CA ASN A 23 4.08 -18.76 23.51
C ASN A 23 2.97 -19.65 22.93
N PHE A 24 3.30 -20.52 21.97
CA PHE A 24 2.37 -21.50 21.41
C PHE A 24 1.85 -22.47 22.49
N TRP A 25 2.74 -23.03 23.32
CA TRP A 25 2.33 -23.90 24.44
C TRP A 25 1.52 -23.15 25.51
N ASN A 26 1.91 -21.92 25.86
CA ASN A 26 1.17 -21.08 26.80
C ASN A 26 -0.22 -20.71 26.28
N GLN A 27 -0.39 -20.52 24.97
CA GLN A 27 -1.71 -20.36 24.34
C GLN A 27 -2.52 -21.66 24.39
N ILE A 28 -1.90 -22.83 24.16
CA ILE A 28 -2.58 -24.14 24.29
C ILE A 28 -3.11 -24.35 25.72
N PHE A 29 -2.38 -23.97 26.76
CA PHE A 29 -2.86 -24.08 28.15
C PHE A 29 -4.01 -23.13 28.50
N LYS A 30 -4.22 -22.06 27.73
CA LYS A 30 -5.34 -21.11 27.89
C LYS A 30 -6.60 -21.55 27.13
N VAL A 31 -6.50 -22.54 26.23
CA VAL A 31 -7.65 -23.19 25.59
C VAL A 31 -8.25 -24.20 26.57
N VAL A 32 -9.06 -23.68 27.49
CA VAL A 32 -9.85 -24.50 28.41
C VAL A 32 -11.18 -24.88 27.76
N ARG A 33 -11.81 -25.95 28.26
CA ARG A 33 -13.15 -26.34 27.81
C ARG A 33 -14.16 -25.24 28.14
N ASP A 34 -15.18 -25.09 27.29
CA ASP A 34 -16.18 -24.03 27.44
C ASP A 34 -16.90 -24.08 28.79
N GLU A 35 -17.07 -25.27 29.40
CA GLU A 35 -17.66 -25.38 30.74
C GLU A 35 -16.87 -24.60 31.80
N LYS A 36 -15.53 -24.56 31.67
CA LYS A 36 -14.69 -23.81 32.61
C LYS A 36 -14.86 -22.30 32.44
N ILE A 37 -15.00 -21.83 31.20
CA ILE A 37 -15.25 -20.42 30.90
C ILE A 37 -16.60 -20.02 31.51
N PHE A 38 -17.65 -20.80 31.27
CA PHE A 38 -18.98 -20.53 31.82
C PHE A 38 -19.01 -20.56 33.35
N GLU A 39 -18.31 -21.51 33.98
CA GLU A 39 -18.17 -21.55 35.44
C GLU A 39 -17.55 -20.25 35.98
N LEU A 40 -16.51 -19.75 35.33
CA LEU A 40 -15.83 -18.51 35.71
C LEU A 40 -16.72 -17.28 35.50
N ILE A 41 -17.46 -17.20 34.38
CA ILE A 41 -18.43 -16.13 34.14
C ILE A 41 -19.48 -16.10 35.25
N GLU A 42 -20.10 -17.24 35.58
CA GLU A 42 -21.11 -17.34 36.63
C GLU A 42 -20.56 -16.97 38.01
N ARG A 43 -19.26 -17.21 38.27
CA ARG A 43 -18.60 -16.75 39.50
C ARG A 43 -18.49 -15.23 39.55
N VAL A 44 -18.09 -14.57 38.46
CA VAL A 44 -18.02 -13.10 38.38
C VAL A 44 -19.41 -12.49 38.54
N LEU A 45 -20.43 -13.01 37.87
CA LEU A 45 -21.82 -12.55 38.01
C LEU A 45 -22.35 -12.69 39.45
N LYS A 46 -21.87 -13.70 40.19
CA LYS A 46 -22.15 -13.90 41.62
C LYS A 46 -21.21 -13.10 42.54
N LYS A 47 -20.44 -12.16 42.00
CA LYS A 47 -19.49 -11.29 42.73
C LYS A 47 -18.41 -12.06 43.50
N LYS A 48 -18.00 -13.23 42.99
CA LYS A 48 -16.90 -14.02 43.58
C LYS A 48 -15.57 -13.56 43.01
N ASN A 49 -14.54 -13.60 43.85
CA ASN A 49 -13.18 -13.30 43.45
C ASN A 49 -12.57 -14.44 42.59
N LEU A 50 -11.65 -14.07 41.72
CA LEU A 50 -10.93 -14.97 40.81
C LEU A 50 -9.41 -14.89 41.03
N LYS A 51 -8.72 -16.01 40.82
CA LYS A 51 -7.26 -16.05 40.77
C LYS A 51 -6.73 -15.44 39.47
N VAL A 52 -5.44 -15.11 39.44
CA VAL A 52 -4.77 -14.53 38.25
C VAL A 52 -4.99 -15.40 37.02
N ASP A 53 -4.71 -16.70 37.12
CA ASP A 53 -4.86 -17.65 36.01
C ASP A 53 -6.31 -17.75 35.50
N GLU A 54 -7.30 -17.58 36.39
CA GLU A 54 -8.72 -17.61 36.03
C GLU A 54 -9.14 -16.35 35.27
N ILE A 55 -8.59 -15.19 35.63
CA ILE A 55 -8.82 -13.93 34.91
C ILE A 55 -8.13 -13.98 33.54
N ILE A 56 -6.91 -14.53 33.47
CA ILE A 56 -6.20 -14.79 32.21
C ILE A 56 -7.06 -15.63 31.27
N ILE A 57 -7.68 -16.70 31.77
CA ILE A 57 -8.59 -17.55 30.98
C ILE A 57 -9.76 -16.73 30.41
N LEU A 58 -10.41 -15.89 31.23
CA LEU A 58 -11.55 -15.07 30.77
C LEU A 58 -11.14 -14.05 29.71
N LEU A 59 -10.05 -13.31 29.94
CA LEU A 59 -9.57 -12.26 29.03
C LEU A 59 -9.02 -12.84 27.72
N PHE A 60 -8.31 -13.97 27.77
CA PHE A 60 -7.85 -14.65 26.56
C PHE A 60 -9.03 -15.10 25.68
N ASN A 61 -10.14 -15.52 26.31
CA ASN A 61 -11.34 -15.99 25.62
C ASN A 61 -12.45 -14.91 25.55
N ILE A 62 -12.08 -13.62 25.57
CA ILE A 62 -13.04 -12.51 25.74
C ILE A 62 -14.18 -12.47 24.68
N LYS A 63 -13.92 -12.92 23.45
CA LYS A 63 -14.97 -13.04 22.41
C LYS A 63 -16.03 -14.09 22.78
N LYS A 64 -15.60 -15.28 23.22
CA LYS A 64 -16.52 -16.31 23.73
C LYS A 64 -17.26 -15.88 25.00
N VAL A 65 -16.58 -15.14 25.88
CA VAL A 65 -17.21 -14.56 27.07
C VAL A 65 -18.32 -13.61 26.65
N HIS A 66 -18.05 -12.71 25.71
CA HIS A 66 -19.04 -11.77 25.20
C HIS A 66 -20.25 -12.49 24.58
N ASP A 67 -20.03 -13.49 23.73
CA ASP A 67 -21.12 -14.28 23.13
C ASP A 67 -22.04 -14.87 24.19
N TYR A 68 -21.49 -15.39 25.29
CA TYR A 68 -22.29 -15.91 26.39
C TYR A 68 -23.05 -14.82 27.16
N LEU A 69 -22.41 -13.67 27.39
CA LEU A 69 -23.02 -12.54 28.12
C LEU A 69 -24.20 -11.93 27.35
N ILE A 70 -24.16 -11.93 26.01
CA ILE A 70 -25.29 -11.52 25.16
C ILE A 70 -26.55 -12.35 25.52
N HIS A 71 -26.42 -13.66 25.70
CA HIS A 71 -27.53 -14.54 26.09
C HIS A 71 -28.05 -14.29 27.51
N LYS A 72 -27.25 -13.63 28.35
CA LYS A 72 -27.58 -13.25 29.73
C LYS A 72 -28.07 -11.81 29.84
N ASN A 73 -28.10 -11.06 28.73
CA ASN A 73 -28.41 -9.64 28.71
C ASN A 73 -27.51 -8.83 29.66
N VAL A 74 -26.22 -9.12 29.62
CA VAL A 74 -25.18 -8.44 30.39
C VAL A 74 -24.18 -7.80 29.43
N GLU A 75 -23.92 -6.51 29.59
CA GLU A 75 -22.92 -5.80 28.79
C GLU A 75 -21.50 -6.24 29.15
N LEU A 76 -20.63 -6.37 28.14
CA LEU A 76 -19.25 -6.82 28.35
C LEU A 76 -18.45 -5.84 29.24
N ALA A 77 -18.62 -4.54 29.03
CA ALA A 77 -17.95 -3.51 29.83
C ALA A 77 -18.33 -3.62 31.32
N ASP A 78 -19.63 -3.77 31.62
CA ASP A 78 -20.12 -3.98 32.98
C ASP A 78 -19.57 -5.28 33.59
N PHE A 79 -19.49 -6.35 32.80
CA PHE A 79 -18.89 -7.60 33.26
C PHE A 79 -17.42 -7.43 33.65
N ILE A 80 -16.63 -6.77 32.81
CA ILE A 80 -15.19 -6.51 33.05
C ILE A 80 -15.01 -5.73 34.35
N MET A 81 -15.81 -4.68 34.58
CA MET A 81 -15.77 -3.87 35.81
C MET A 81 -16.13 -4.67 37.08
N ASN A 82 -16.83 -5.80 36.95
CA ASN A 82 -17.18 -6.66 38.07
C ASN A 82 -16.13 -7.75 38.38
N ILE A 83 -15.10 -7.91 37.54
CA ILE A 83 -14.01 -8.87 37.79
C ILE A 83 -13.19 -8.39 38.99
N LYS A 84 -13.00 -9.27 39.99
CA LYS A 84 -12.20 -8.97 41.18
C LYS A 84 -11.15 -10.05 41.42
N PHE A 85 -9.92 -9.62 41.67
CA PHE A 85 -8.85 -10.52 42.09
C PHE A 85 -9.09 -11.08 43.49
N ASP A 86 -8.69 -12.32 43.71
CA ASP A 86 -8.51 -12.87 45.03
C ASP A 86 -7.52 -11.99 45.83
N LEU A 87 -7.92 -11.58 47.03
CA LEU A 87 -7.11 -10.71 47.89
C LEU A 87 -5.82 -11.37 48.36
N SER A 88 -5.72 -12.71 48.28
CA SER A 88 -4.51 -13.46 48.57
C SER A 88 -3.44 -13.37 47.47
N GLU A 89 -3.80 -12.95 46.26
CA GLU A 89 -2.87 -12.79 45.14
C GLU A 89 -2.10 -11.46 45.23
N LYS A 90 -0.76 -11.55 45.28
CA LYS A 90 0.13 -10.38 45.30
C LYS A 90 -0.10 -9.53 44.06
N LYS A 91 -0.21 -8.20 44.23
CA LYS A 91 -0.38 -7.24 43.12
C LYS A 91 0.68 -7.41 42.01
N VAL A 92 1.92 -7.72 42.39
CA VAL A 92 3.03 -7.97 41.45
C VAL A 92 2.73 -9.12 40.48
N LYS A 93 2.00 -10.16 40.90
CA LYS A 93 1.65 -11.30 40.05
C LYS A 93 0.55 -10.95 39.04
N ARG A 94 -0.29 -9.96 39.34
CA ARG A 94 -1.42 -9.56 38.47
C ARG A 94 -0.97 -8.99 37.13
N LYS A 95 0.28 -8.54 37.01
CA LYS A 95 0.86 -8.10 35.75
C LYS A 95 0.93 -9.21 34.69
N GLU A 96 0.85 -10.48 35.10
CA GLU A 96 0.74 -11.62 34.18
C GLU A 96 -0.49 -11.53 33.26
N CYS A 97 -1.55 -10.82 33.68
CA CYS A 97 -2.74 -10.60 32.85
C CYS A 97 -2.52 -9.60 31.70
N MET A 98 -1.43 -8.81 31.70
CA MET A 98 -1.30 -7.66 30.80
C MET A 98 -1.33 -8.01 29.32
N MET A 99 -0.77 -9.15 28.94
CA MET A 99 -0.86 -9.63 27.55
C MET A 99 -2.32 -9.87 27.16
N ASP A 100 -3.09 -10.59 27.98
CA ASP A 100 -4.47 -10.91 27.67
C ASP A 100 -5.38 -9.67 27.71
N ILE A 101 -5.12 -8.72 28.62
CA ILE A 101 -5.80 -7.42 28.65
C ILE A 101 -5.53 -6.64 27.36
N TYR A 102 -4.25 -6.50 26.98
CA TYR A 102 -3.89 -5.75 25.77
C TYR A 102 -4.50 -6.42 24.53
N GLN A 103 -4.43 -7.75 24.42
CA GLN A 103 -5.04 -8.49 23.32
C GLN A 103 -6.57 -8.33 23.28
N ALA A 104 -7.23 -8.19 24.43
CA ALA A 104 -8.64 -7.85 24.51
C ALA A 104 -8.92 -6.43 24.00
N ILE A 105 -8.11 -5.43 24.37
CA ILE A 105 -8.20 -4.06 23.81
C ILE A 105 -8.07 -4.12 22.28
N VAL A 106 -7.06 -4.82 21.76
CA VAL A 106 -6.87 -4.93 20.31
C VAL A 106 -8.05 -5.64 19.63
N SER A 107 -8.66 -6.62 20.28
CA SER A 107 -9.81 -7.36 19.73
C SER A 107 -11.12 -6.57 19.74
N TYR A 108 -11.18 -5.49 20.52
CA TYR A 108 -12.32 -4.59 20.67
C TYR A 108 -11.90 -3.15 20.38
N PHE A 109 -10.97 -2.97 19.44
CA PHE A 109 -10.37 -1.67 19.10
C PHE A 109 -11.39 -0.61 18.66
N ASN A 110 -12.57 -1.03 18.22
CA ASN A 110 -13.68 -0.21 17.75
C ASN A 110 -14.81 -0.05 18.80
N GLU A 111 -14.67 -0.64 19.99
CA GLU A 111 -15.67 -0.59 21.08
C GLU A 111 -15.13 0.21 22.27
N ASN A 112 -15.37 1.54 22.25
CA ASN A 112 -14.83 2.47 23.24
C ASN A 112 -15.18 2.13 24.69
N ASP A 113 -16.38 1.60 24.95
CA ASP A 113 -16.83 1.26 26.29
C ASP A 113 -16.05 0.06 26.87
N VAL A 114 -15.71 -0.91 26.02
CA VAL A 114 -14.91 -2.09 26.39
C VAL A 114 -13.45 -1.67 26.61
N GLU A 115 -12.90 -0.83 25.73
CA GLU A 115 -11.57 -0.23 25.89
C GLU A 115 -11.46 0.50 27.23
N LEU A 116 -12.44 1.36 27.55
CA LEU A 116 -12.48 2.10 28.81
C LEU A 116 -12.54 1.17 30.02
N ALA A 117 -13.39 0.15 30.00
CA ALA A 117 -13.50 -0.82 31.09
C ALA A 117 -12.20 -1.59 31.34
N LEU A 118 -11.49 -1.99 30.26
CA LEU A 118 -10.19 -2.67 30.38
C LEU A 118 -9.11 -1.75 30.95
N ASN A 119 -9.06 -0.48 30.51
CA ASN A 119 -8.11 0.49 31.05
C ASN A 119 -8.36 0.77 32.54
N LEU A 120 -9.62 0.97 32.95
CA LEU A 120 -10.00 1.13 34.36
C LEU A 120 -9.64 -0.12 35.18
N PHE A 121 -9.88 -1.31 34.62
CA PHE A 121 -9.51 -2.57 35.27
C PHE A 121 -8.00 -2.64 35.55
N VAL A 122 -7.16 -2.21 34.61
CA VAL A 122 -5.71 -2.12 34.81
C VAL A 122 -5.37 -1.12 35.91
N ASP A 123 -5.88 0.11 35.82
CA ASP A 123 -5.56 1.20 36.74
C ASP A 123 -5.91 0.87 38.20
N GLU A 124 -7.03 0.16 38.42
CA GLU A 124 -7.48 -0.21 39.76
C GLU A 124 -6.72 -1.41 40.34
N ASN A 125 -6.29 -2.35 39.49
CA ASN A 125 -5.86 -3.68 39.95
C ASN A 125 -4.37 -3.97 39.77
N ILE A 126 -3.69 -3.33 38.84
CA ILE A 126 -2.32 -3.64 38.44
C ILE A 126 -1.43 -2.45 38.79
N ASN A 127 -0.33 -2.73 39.49
CA ASN A 127 0.67 -1.71 39.82
C ASN A 127 1.92 -1.98 38.99
N PHE A 128 2.32 -1.01 38.17
CA PHE A 128 3.55 -1.08 37.40
C PHE A 128 4.72 -0.57 38.25
N GLU A 129 5.80 -1.33 38.30
CA GLU A 129 7.05 -0.87 38.90
C GLU A 129 7.80 0.02 37.89
N LYS A 130 8.61 0.97 38.36
CA LYS A 130 9.35 1.92 37.49
C LYS A 130 10.32 1.25 36.51
N GLU A 131 10.67 -0.02 36.77
CA GLU A 131 11.64 -0.82 36.02
C GLU A 131 11.01 -2.07 35.39
N ASP A 132 9.70 -2.12 35.15
CA ASP A 132 9.10 -3.27 34.46
C ASP A 132 9.66 -3.42 33.03
N GLU A 133 10.50 -4.44 32.83
CA GLU A 133 11.19 -4.73 31.56
C GLU A 133 10.28 -5.37 30.49
N SER A 134 9.02 -5.68 30.82
CA SER A 134 8.12 -6.38 29.90
C SER A 134 7.68 -5.47 28.75
N GLU A 135 7.97 -5.90 27.52
CA GLU A 135 7.64 -5.16 26.29
C GLU A 135 6.15 -4.80 26.19
N ILE A 136 5.25 -5.72 26.55
CA ILE A 136 3.81 -5.46 26.52
C ILE A 136 3.36 -4.40 27.52
N ILE A 137 4.02 -4.34 28.69
CA ILE A 137 3.74 -3.32 29.71
C ILE A 137 4.21 -1.95 29.20
N GLN A 138 5.38 -1.90 28.55
CA GLN A 138 5.90 -0.67 27.97
C GLN A 138 4.96 -0.15 26.86
N VAL A 139 4.53 -1.02 25.96
CA VAL A 139 3.56 -0.68 24.90
C VAL A 139 2.24 -0.18 25.48
N TYR A 140 1.68 -0.88 26.48
CA TYR A 140 0.45 -0.43 27.14
C TYR A 140 0.64 0.94 27.80
N GLN A 141 1.76 1.16 28.49
CA GLN A 141 2.04 2.45 29.12
C GLN A 141 2.21 3.58 28.11
N GLU A 142 2.83 3.34 26.95
CA GLU A 142 2.90 4.31 25.86
C GLU A 142 1.52 4.69 25.34
N TYR A 143 0.68 3.68 25.08
CA TYR A 143 -0.71 3.86 24.68
C TYR A 143 -1.50 4.65 25.74
N SER A 144 -1.51 4.22 27.00
CA SER A 144 -2.23 4.90 28.09
C SER A 144 -1.76 6.35 28.26
N LYS A 145 -0.45 6.61 28.24
CA LYS A 145 0.11 7.98 28.37
C LYS A 145 -0.25 8.89 27.21
N SER A 146 -0.57 8.33 26.04
CA SER A 146 -0.98 9.11 24.87
C SER A 146 -2.32 9.84 25.07
N LYS A 147 -3.17 9.36 25.99
CA LYS A 147 -4.53 9.87 26.24
C LYS A 147 -5.42 9.91 24.99
N LYS A 148 -5.18 8.97 24.07
CA LYS A 148 -5.96 8.78 22.84
C LYS A 148 -6.73 7.46 22.95
N ASP A 149 -7.83 7.35 22.22
CA ASP A 149 -8.40 6.03 21.95
C ASP A 149 -7.39 5.14 21.24
N TYR A 150 -7.55 3.83 21.39
CA TYR A 150 -6.59 2.86 20.89
C TYR A 150 -6.41 2.96 19.37
N THR A 151 -7.49 3.23 18.64
CA THR A 151 -7.45 3.34 17.18
C THR A 151 -6.64 4.54 16.72
N LEU A 152 -6.80 5.70 17.34
CA LEU A 152 -6.03 6.91 17.03
C LEU A 152 -4.56 6.78 17.43
N PHE A 153 -4.29 6.17 18.60
CA PHE A 153 -2.93 5.82 19.00
C PHE A 153 -2.26 4.95 17.94
N LEU A 154 -2.93 3.87 17.53
CA LEU A 154 -2.40 2.92 16.57
C LEU A 154 -2.22 3.54 15.18
N TYR A 155 -3.15 4.39 14.75
CA TYR A 155 -2.99 5.15 13.51
C TYR A 155 -1.74 6.01 13.55
N ASP A 156 -1.53 6.80 14.62
CA ASP A 156 -0.36 7.67 14.74
C ASP A 156 0.97 6.89 14.75
N GLU A 157 1.01 5.78 15.48
CA GLU A 157 2.19 4.90 15.49
C GLU A 157 2.44 4.29 14.11
N THR A 158 1.38 3.86 13.42
CA THR A 158 1.47 3.34 12.05
C THR A 158 1.99 4.41 11.08
N VAL A 159 1.48 5.64 11.16
CA VAL A 159 1.93 6.76 10.33
C VAL A 159 3.40 7.09 10.60
N LYS A 160 3.81 7.15 11.87
CA LYS A 160 5.22 7.34 12.24
C LYS A 160 6.09 6.22 11.69
N ALA A 161 5.63 4.98 11.80
CA ALA A 161 6.35 3.81 11.34
C ALA A 161 6.52 3.79 9.81
N ILE A 162 5.46 4.14 9.06
CA ILE A 162 5.53 4.30 7.61
C ILE A 162 6.54 5.39 7.26
N LYS A 163 6.49 6.55 7.91
CA LYS A 163 7.46 7.65 7.65
C LYS A 163 8.90 7.25 7.96
N ASN A 164 9.13 6.39 8.94
CA ASN A 164 10.46 5.96 9.36
C ASN A 164 10.92 4.64 8.74
N ASN A 165 10.12 4.02 7.86
CA ASN A 165 10.39 2.71 7.27
C ASN A 165 10.54 1.57 8.31
N MET A 166 9.77 1.65 9.40
CA MET A 166 9.78 0.71 10.53
C MET A 166 8.41 0.05 10.74
N LEU A 167 7.56 0.00 9.72
CA LEU A 167 6.19 -0.49 9.86
C LEU A 167 6.13 -1.90 10.43
N LYS A 168 6.84 -2.85 9.82
CA LYS A 168 6.83 -4.25 10.27
C LYS A 168 7.28 -4.37 11.73
N ASP A 169 8.43 -3.78 12.05
CA ASP A 169 8.97 -3.78 13.41
C ASP A 169 8.02 -3.11 14.41
N THR A 170 7.30 -2.05 13.99
CA THR A 170 6.31 -1.38 14.83
C THR A 170 5.07 -2.25 15.04
N LEU A 171 4.57 -2.92 14.01
CA LEU A 171 3.43 -3.84 14.13
C LEU A 171 3.77 -5.06 15.01
N ASP A 172 4.97 -5.61 14.84
CA ASP A 172 5.48 -6.71 15.67
C ASP A 172 5.57 -6.27 17.15
N ARG A 173 6.14 -5.09 17.41
CA ARG A 173 6.21 -4.47 18.75
C ARG A 173 4.82 -4.21 19.35
N LEU A 174 3.85 -3.80 18.53
CA LEU A 174 2.47 -3.56 18.95
C LEU A 174 1.63 -4.83 18.99
N PHE A 175 2.21 -6.02 18.74
CA PHE A 175 1.51 -7.30 18.74
C PHE A 175 0.31 -7.35 17.78
N ILE A 176 0.45 -6.73 16.62
CA ILE A 176 -0.57 -6.68 15.57
C ILE A 176 -0.06 -7.46 14.36
N SER A 177 -0.69 -8.62 14.09
CA SER A 177 -0.45 -9.34 12.84
C SER A 177 -1.32 -8.79 11.72
N GLU A 178 -0.87 -9.01 10.48
CA GLU A 178 -1.56 -8.61 9.25
C GLU A 178 -2.91 -9.32 9.06
N GLU A 179 -3.14 -10.43 9.76
CA GLU A 179 -4.37 -11.23 9.69
C GLU A 179 -5.50 -10.67 10.57
N ARG A 180 -5.21 -9.71 11.45
CA ARG A 180 -6.21 -9.16 12.37
C ARG A 180 -7.05 -8.07 11.72
N GLU A 181 -8.32 -8.02 12.11
CA GLU A 181 -9.27 -6.98 11.68
C GLU A 181 -8.75 -5.56 11.92
N VAL A 182 -8.16 -5.31 13.10
CA VAL A 182 -7.56 -4.00 13.45
C VAL A 182 -6.50 -3.54 12.44
N PHE A 183 -5.73 -4.47 11.87
CA PHE A 183 -4.71 -4.12 10.88
C PHE A 183 -5.39 -3.58 9.63
N LEU A 184 -6.39 -4.29 9.10
CA LEU A 184 -7.14 -3.85 7.93
C LEU A 184 -7.81 -2.50 8.16
N ASP A 185 -8.41 -2.28 9.33
CA ASP A 185 -9.08 -1.02 9.67
C ASP A 185 -8.13 0.17 9.70
N ILE A 186 -6.98 0.03 10.37
CA ILE A 186 -5.95 1.07 10.41
C ILE A 186 -5.38 1.29 9.02
N MET A 187 -5.19 0.23 8.24
CA MET A 187 -4.69 0.37 6.90
C MET A 187 -5.66 1.09 5.97
N ASN A 188 -6.96 0.83 6.10
CA ASN A 188 -7.99 1.60 5.42
C ASN A 188 -7.89 3.08 5.79
N LYS A 189 -7.74 3.42 7.08
CA LYS A 189 -7.54 4.82 7.53
C LYS A 189 -6.29 5.47 6.90
N VAL A 190 -5.16 4.77 6.87
CA VAL A 190 -3.94 5.25 6.21
C VAL A 190 -4.18 5.51 4.71
N LEU A 191 -4.89 4.61 4.03
CA LEU A 191 -5.23 4.76 2.62
C LEU A 191 -6.27 5.86 2.36
N PHE A 192 -7.10 6.23 3.34
CA PHE A 192 -7.94 7.42 3.23
C PHE A 192 -7.10 8.71 3.13
N ASP A 193 -5.94 8.73 3.81
CA ASP A 193 -4.96 9.82 3.82
C ASP A 193 -3.83 9.63 2.79
N ILE A 194 -4.01 8.71 1.83
CA ILE A 194 -2.96 8.31 0.88
C ILE A 194 -2.30 9.47 0.15
N VAL A 195 -3.06 10.50 -0.22
CA VAL A 195 -2.56 11.68 -0.93
C VAL A 195 -1.47 12.40 -0.11
N TYR A 196 -1.63 12.47 1.21
CA TYR A 196 -0.60 13.05 2.08
C TYR A 196 0.71 12.27 1.98
N PHE A 197 0.65 10.94 1.93
CA PHE A 197 1.83 10.10 1.83
C PHE A 197 2.49 10.14 0.46
N VAL A 198 1.69 10.14 -0.61
CA VAL A 198 2.20 10.25 -1.99
C VAL A 198 2.98 11.55 -2.19
N LYS A 199 2.50 12.66 -1.61
CA LYS A 199 3.18 13.96 -1.63
C LYS A 199 4.57 13.98 -0.98
N LEU A 200 4.90 13.00 -0.15
CA LEU A 200 6.24 12.93 0.45
C LEU A 200 7.31 12.47 -0.56
N GLU A 201 6.90 11.90 -1.70
CA GLU A 201 7.76 11.49 -2.81
C GLU A 201 8.93 10.58 -2.39
N LYS A 202 8.71 9.69 -1.41
CA LYS A 202 9.74 8.75 -0.96
C LYS A 202 9.51 7.37 -1.56
N ASP A 203 10.52 6.84 -2.26
CA ASP A 203 10.45 5.54 -2.94
C ASP A 203 9.96 4.39 -2.04
N TYR A 204 10.44 4.33 -0.79
CA TYR A 204 10.00 3.28 0.15
C TYR A 204 8.55 3.44 0.59
N ILE A 205 8.06 4.68 0.77
CA ILE A 205 6.65 4.96 1.10
C ILE A 205 5.76 4.49 -0.06
N ASN A 206 6.16 4.79 -1.30
CA ASN A 206 5.41 4.37 -2.48
C ASN A 206 5.31 2.84 -2.60
N LYS A 207 6.37 2.12 -2.27
CA LYS A 207 6.35 0.64 -2.23
C LYS A 207 5.41 0.11 -1.15
N ILE A 208 5.50 0.65 0.06
CA ILE A 208 4.61 0.28 1.17
C ILE A 208 3.14 0.51 0.78
N LEU A 209 2.80 1.68 0.22
CA LEU A 209 1.44 1.97 -0.26
C LEU A 209 1.01 1.03 -1.38
N ALA A 210 1.92 0.70 -2.32
CA ALA A 210 1.64 -0.25 -3.39
C ALA A 210 1.28 -1.65 -2.86
N ASP A 211 2.04 -2.14 -1.87
CA ASP A 211 1.78 -3.43 -1.21
C ASP A 211 0.44 -3.43 -0.46
N PHE A 212 0.07 -2.30 0.15
CA PHE A 212 -1.20 -2.18 0.86
C PHE A 212 -2.42 -2.25 -0.04
N PHE A 213 -2.32 -1.76 -1.27
CA PHE A 213 -3.43 -1.88 -2.21
C PHE A 213 -3.84 -3.34 -2.43
N ASP A 214 -2.94 -4.32 -2.36
CA ASP A 214 -3.31 -5.73 -2.53
C ASP A 214 -4.15 -6.30 -1.38
N ARG A 215 -4.07 -5.69 -0.20
CA ARG A 215 -4.60 -6.27 1.03
C ARG A 215 -5.99 -5.78 1.40
N VAL A 216 -6.44 -4.68 0.78
CA VAL A 216 -7.73 -4.06 1.07
C VAL A 216 -8.84 -4.57 0.15
N THR A 217 -10.09 -4.27 0.52
CA THR A 217 -11.26 -4.61 -0.29
C THR A 217 -11.24 -3.87 -1.63
N HIS A 218 -12.04 -4.35 -2.59
CA HIS A 218 -12.16 -3.72 -3.90
C HIS A 218 -12.60 -2.26 -3.78
N GLU A 219 -13.59 -1.99 -2.94
CA GLU A 219 -14.18 -0.66 -2.77
C GLU A 219 -13.15 0.34 -2.24
N VAL A 220 -12.41 -0.03 -1.19
CA VAL A 220 -11.35 0.82 -0.62
C VAL A 220 -10.25 1.05 -1.64
N ARG A 221 -9.80 -0.01 -2.34
CA ARG A 221 -8.76 0.08 -3.37
C ARG A 221 -9.14 1.07 -4.48
N ILE A 222 -10.35 0.96 -5.01
CA ILE A 222 -10.85 1.83 -6.08
C ILE A 222 -10.91 3.29 -5.62
N GLU A 223 -11.44 3.55 -4.42
CA GLU A 223 -11.51 4.91 -3.88
C GLU A 223 -10.12 5.51 -3.63
N SER A 224 -9.17 4.72 -3.14
CA SER A 224 -7.79 5.17 -2.98
C SER A 224 -7.11 5.46 -4.34
N PHE A 225 -7.33 4.62 -5.35
CA PHE A 225 -6.82 4.88 -6.71
C PHE A 225 -7.38 6.18 -7.28
N LYS A 226 -8.69 6.44 -7.13
CA LYS A 226 -9.31 7.70 -7.57
C LYS A 226 -8.65 8.91 -6.90
N LYS A 227 -8.42 8.85 -5.58
CA LYS A 227 -7.75 9.93 -4.84
C LYS A 227 -6.33 10.19 -5.33
N VAL A 228 -5.54 9.13 -5.53
CA VAL A 228 -4.17 9.24 -6.03
C VAL A 228 -4.15 9.79 -7.46
N LEU A 229 -4.98 9.27 -8.35
CA LEU A 229 -5.05 9.74 -9.74
C LEU A 229 -5.52 11.19 -9.81
N ASN A 230 -6.49 11.62 -8.98
CA ASN A 230 -6.88 13.03 -8.91
C ASN A 230 -5.72 13.93 -8.49
N TYR A 231 -4.94 13.52 -7.49
CA TYR A 231 -3.74 14.26 -7.10
C TYR A 231 -2.74 14.37 -8.26
N TYR A 232 -2.48 13.28 -8.99
CA TYR A 232 -1.59 13.31 -10.15
C TYR A 232 -2.13 14.14 -11.31
N VAL A 233 -3.44 14.16 -11.55
CA VAL A 233 -4.08 15.08 -12.51
C VAL A 233 -3.78 16.52 -12.13
N GLU A 234 -4.03 16.91 -10.88
CA GLU A 234 -3.81 18.28 -10.40
C GLU A 234 -2.33 18.69 -10.51
N GLU A 235 -1.38 17.82 -10.18
CA GLU A 235 0.05 18.11 -10.29
C GLU A 235 0.52 18.16 -11.75
N TYR A 236 0.01 17.27 -12.60
CA TYR A 236 0.32 17.27 -14.03
C TYR A 236 -0.23 18.53 -14.71
N GLU A 237 -1.43 18.99 -14.37
CA GLU A 237 -2.00 20.23 -14.92
C GLU A 237 -1.16 21.47 -14.57
N LYS A 238 -0.56 21.49 -13.37
CA LYS A 238 0.32 22.58 -12.92
C LYS A 238 1.70 22.56 -13.58
N THR A 239 2.28 21.37 -13.76
CA THR A 239 3.69 21.21 -14.13
C THR A 239 3.93 20.80 -15.59
N ASP A 240 2.94 20.18 -16.25
CA ASP A 240 3.05 19.46 -17.51
C ASP A 240 4.14 18.37 -17.48
N ASP A 241 4.44 17.84 -16.28
CA ASP A 241 5.47 16.82 -16.05
C ASP A 241 4.85 15.52 -15.51
N ILE A 242 4.85 14.47 -16.34
CA ILE A 242 4.31 13.15 -15.95
C ILE A 242 5.20 12.42 -14.94
N SER A 243 6.45 12.87 -14.73
CA SER A 243 7.38 12.24 -13.78
C SER A 243 6.97 12.39 -12.31
N VAL A 244 6.02 13.30 -12.02
CA VAL A 244 5.37 13.42 -10.70
C VAL A 244 4.57 12.16 -10.31
N CYS A 245 4.17 11.35 -11.30
CA CYS A 245 3.44 10.12 -11.06
C CYS A 245 4.40 9.03 -10.56
N SER A 246 4.17 8.54 -9.34
CA SER A 246 4.99 7.46 -8.77
C SER A 246 4.87 6.20 -9.61
N ARG A 247 6.01 5.72 -10.12
CA ARG A 247 6.07 4.49 -10.92
C ARG A 247 5.47 3.30 -10.18
N ALA A 248 5.85 3.08 -8.91
CA ALA A 248 5.37 1.93 -8.14
C ALA A 248 3.85 1.94 -7.98
N ILE A 249 3.26 3.11 -7.74
CA ILE A 249 1.81 3.24 -7.57
C ILE A 249 1.08 3.11 -8.91
N MET A 250 1.57 3.74 -9.97
CA MET A 250 0.97 3.65 -11.30
C MET A 250 1.04 2.23 -11.88
N GLU A 251 2.16 1.53 -11.69
CA GLU A 251 2.29 0.11 -12.02
C GLU A 251 1.26 -0.72 -11.26
N LYS A 252 0.99 -0.38 -9.99
CA LYS A 252 0.00 -1.09 -9.17
C LYS A 252 -1.44 -0.87 -9.64
N ILE A 253 -1.77 0.38 -9.96
CA ILE A 253 -3.06 0.73 -10.57
C ILE A 253 -3.22 -0.02 -11.90
N HIS A 254 -2.17 -0.05 -12.73
CA HIS A 254 -2.19 -0.76 -14.02
C HIS A 254 -2.36 -2.26 -13.86
N GLU A 255 -1.64 -2.86 -12.92
CA GLU A 255 -1.71 -4.30 -12.66
C GLU A 255 -3.14 -4.72 -12.33
N TYR A 256 -3.83 -3.91 -11.52
CA TYR A 256 -5.18 -4.20 -11.07
C TYR A 256 -6.26 -3.86 -12.12
N LEU A 257 -6.25 -2.63 -12.65
CA LEU A 257 -7.30 -2.12 -13.54
C LEU A 257 -7.03 -2.43 -15.02
N LYS A 258 -5.82 -2.86 -15.37
CA LYS A 258 -5.33 -3.00 -16.76
C LYS A 258 -5.40 -1.68 -17.52
N SER A 259 -4.98 -1.71 -18.79
CA SER A 259 -4.98 -0.51 -19.64
C SER A 259 -6.41 0.01 -19.88
N PRO A 260 -6.63 1.34 -19.77
CA PRO A 260 -7.94 1.93 -20.05
C PRO A 260 -8.24 1.96 -21.55
N HIS A 261 -9.09 1.04 -22.00
CA HIS A 261 -9.56 0.95 -23.37
C HIS A 261 -11.06 1.23 -23.45
N LYS A 262 -11.54 1.58 -24.66
CA LYS A 262 -12.97 1.80 -24.93
C LYS A 262 -13.85 0.59 -24.57
N ASN A 263 -13.27 -0.60 -24.55
CA ASN A 263 -13.95 -1.87 -24.23
C ASN A 263 -13.54 -2.43 -22.85
N SER A 264 -12.87 -1.66 -22.00
CA SER A 264 -12.55 -2.11 -20.65
C SER A 264 -13.84 -2.41 -19.87
N PRO A 265 -13.91 -3.52 -19.12
CA PRO A 265 -15.02 -3.81 -18.23
C PRO A 265 -15.37 -2.61 -17.34
N LYS A 266 -16.67 -2.38 -17.10
CA LYS A 266 -17.15 -1.25 -16.27
C LYS A 266 -16.50 -1.21 -14.89
N TRP A 267 -16.21 -2.35 -14.27
CA TRP A 267 -15.58 -2.40 -12.95
C TRP A 267 -14.14 -1.85 -12.91
N GLN A 268 -13.46 -1.76 -14.06
CA GLN A 268 -12.09 -1.24 -14.12
C GLN A 268 -12.05 0.28 -14.10
N TRP A 269 -12.75 0.90 -15.06
CA TRP A 269 -12.63 2.34 -15.32
C TRP A 269 -13.98 3.06 -15.31
N GLY A 270 -15.10 2.35 -15.08
CA GLY A 270 -16.46 2.90 -15.20
C GLY A 270 -16.80 3.98 -14.17
N ASP A 271 -16.14 3.96 -13.01
CA ASP A 271 -16.35 4.96 -11.95
C ASP A 271 -15.26 6.05 -11.91
N PHE A 272 -14.34 6.05 -12.88
CA PHE A 272 -13.26 7.03 -12.98
C PHE A 272 -13.64 8.18 -13.90
N THR A 273 -13.13 9.37 -13.62
CA THR A 273 -13.32 10.54 -14.49
C THR A 273 -12.43 10.43 -15.74
N GLU A 274 -12.80 11.11 -16.83
CA GLU A 274 -11.95 11.10 -18.03
C GLU A 274 -10.56 11.67 -17.76
N ALA A 275 -10.42 12.64 -16.85
CA ALA A 275 -9.11 13.18 -16.46
C ALA A 275 -8.23 12.12 -15.76
N GLN A 276 -8.81 11.32 -14.86
CA GLN A 276 -8.11 10.20 -14.21
C GLN A 276 -7.71 9.11 -15.21
N ILE A 277 -8.57 8.83 -16.19
CA ILE A 277 -8.27 7.88 -17.26
C ILE A 277 -7.16 8.42 -18.16
N GLU A 278 -7.19 9.70 -18.51
CA GLU A 278 -6.21 10.31 -19.39
C GLU A 278 -4.83 10.38 -18.75
N ILE A 279 -4.71 10.71 -17.45
CA ILE A 279 -3.40 10.70 -16.77
C ILE A 279 -2.78 9.29 -16.78
N MET A 280 -3.60 8.25 -16.65
CA MET A 280 -3.15 6.85 -16.76
C MET A 280 -2.65 6.54 -18.17
N ARG A 281 -3.36 6.98 -19.22
CA ARG A 281 -2.93 6.79 -20.61
C ARG A 281 -1.61 7.50 -20.89
N ILE A 282 -1.49 8.77 -20.48
CA ILE A 282 -0.27 9.55 -20.64
C ILE A 282 0.91 8.85 -19.94
N TRP A 283 0.70 8.37 -18.71
CA TRP A 283 1.74 7.63 -17.99
C TRP A 283 2.16 6.33 -18.69
N LEU A 284 1.21 5.55 -19.20
CA LEU A 284 1.50 4.32 -19.95
C LEU A 284 2.32 4.60 -21.21
N VAL A 285 1.93 5.64 -21.97
CA VAL A 285 2.70 6.11 -23.13
C VAL A 285 4.11 6.54 -22.71
N SER A 286 4.26 7.20 -21.56
CA SER A 286 5.58 7.60 -21.03
C SER A 286 6.45 6.38 -20.78
N ALA A 287 5.88 5.37 -20.12
CA ALA A 287 6.56 4.12 -19.79
C ALA A 287 6.98 3.36 -21.05
N ASP A 288 6.12 3.30 -22.07
CA ASP A 288 6.42 2.69 -23.36
C ASP A 288 7.54 3.45 -24.11
N LEU A 289 7.46 4.79 -24.17
CA LEU A 289 8.52 5.61 -24.75
C LEU A 289 9.85 5.38 -24.04
N GLU A 290 9.86 5.38 -22.70
CA GLU A 290 11.06 5.10 -21.91
C GLU A 290 11.64 3.73 -22.23
N LYS A 291 10.80 2.69 -22.26
CA LYS A 291 11.21 1.32 -22.61
C LYS A 291 11.85 1.29 -24.00
N TYR A 292 11.14 1.75 -25.02
CA TYR A 292 11.59 1.61 -26.40
C TYR A 292 12.80 2.48 -26.72
N PHE A 293 12.81 3.74 -26.29
CA PHE A 293 13.95 4.61 -26.57
C PHE A 293 15.15 4.35 -25.65
N SER A 294 14.96 4.04 -24.36
CA SER A 294 16.12 3.87 -23.45
C SER A 294 16.71 2.47 -23.49
N ILE A 295 15.88 1.44 -23.59
CA ILE A 295 16.31 0.04 -23.48
C ILE A 295 16.58 -0.55 -24.86
N GLU A 296 15.58 -0.50 -25.75
CA GLU A 296 15.65 -1.16 -27.06
C GLU A 296 16.57 -0.42 -28.04
N VAL A 297 16.37 0.89 -28.19
CA VAL A 297 17.08 1.74 -29.17
C VAL A 297 18.27 2.49 -28.55
N LYS A 298 18.28 2.69 -27.24
CA LYS A 298 19.32 3.43 -26.48
C LYS A 298 19.54 4.88 -26.94
N ASP A 299 18.46 5.56 -27.33
CA ASP A 299 18.44 6.96 -27.77
C ASP A 299 17.68 7.87 -26.80
N LYS A 300 18.42 8.39 -25.82
CA LYS A 300 17.88 9.29 -24.79
C LYS A 300 17.52 10.68 -25.33
N ILE A 301 18.06 11.11 -26.48
CA ILE A 301 17.79 12.43 -27.04
C ILE A 301 16.41 12.44 -27.66
N ARG A 302 16.09 11.45 -28.50
CA ARG A 302 14.74 11.31 -29.06
C ARG A 302 13.69 11.00 -28.00
N LEU A 303 14.04 10.25 -26.95
CA LEU A 303 13.15 10.11 -25.80
C LEU A 303 12.77 11.46 -25.18
N LYS A 304 13.76 12.30 -24.87
CA LYS A 304 13.52 13.64 -24.30
C LYS A 304 12.69 14.49 -25.24
N PHE A 305 12.93 14.41 -26.54
CA PHE A 305 12.13 15.11 -27.55
C PHE A 305 10.67 14.69 -27.51
N TRP A 306 10.38 13.39 -27.65
CA TRP A 306 9.01 12.87 -27.76
C TRP A 306 8.22 12.99 -26.45
N LYS A 307 8.88 12.94 -25.29
CA LYS A 307 8.25 13.22 -24.00
C LYS A 307 7.61 14.60 -23.93
N ARG A 308 8.12 15.61 -24.65
CA ARG A 308 7.51 16.96 -24.73
C ARG A 308 6.15 16.97 -25.42
N TYR A 309 5.83 15.94 -26.20
CA TYR A 309 4.60 15.81 -26.98
C TYR A 309 3.68 14.71 -26.46
N ILE A 310 3.98 14.16 -25.28
CA ILE A 310 3.35 12.95 -24.77
C ILE A 310 1.83 13.00 -24.71
N LYS A 311 1.25 14.15 -24.33
CA LYS A 311 -0.21 14.36 -24.26
C LYS A 311 -0.96 14.15 -25.59
N TYR A 312 -0.25 14.23 -26.72
CA TYR A 312 -0.83 14.02 -28.05
C TYR A 312 -0.74 12.57 -28.50
N ILE A 313 0.10 11.76 -27.86
CA ILE A 313 0.35 10.38 -28.22
C ILE A 313 -0.65 9.50 -27.47
N LYS A 314 -1.44 8.72 -28.21
CA LYS A 314 -2.48 7.84 -27.68
C LYS A 314 -2.00 6.40 -27.49
N GLU A 315 -1.05 5.96 -28.32
CA GLU A 315 -0.50 4.60 -28.25
C GLU A 315 0.89 4.57 -28.86
N VAL A 316 1.78 3.73 -28.30
CA VAL A 316 3.14 3.51 -28.83
C VAL A 316 3.38 2.02 -28.99
N ARG A 317 3.90 1.63 -30.15
CA ARG A 317 4.31 0.23 -30.40
C ARG A 317 5.72 0.17 -30.96
N TYR A 318 6.42 -0.89 -30.58
CA TYR A 318 7.76 -1.19 -31.05
C TYR A 318 7.76 -2.43 -31.94
N PHE A 319 8.48 -2.32 -33.06
CA PHE A 319 8.62 -3.37 -34.05
C PHE A 319 10.10 -3.60 -34.36
N GLU A 320 10.73 -4.48 -33.59
CA GLU A 320 12.15 -4.85 -33.74
C GLU A 320 12.46 -5.28 -35.19
N ARG A 321 11.66 -6.19 -35.74
CA ARG A 321 11.80 -6.72 -37.11
C ARG A 321 11.69 -5.68 -38.22
N LEU A 322 11.14 -4.49 -37.94
CA LEU A 322 10.97 -3.41 -38.90
C LEU A 322 12.04 -2.34 -38.75
N LYS A 323 13.29 -2.75 -38.50
CA LYS A 323 14.42 -1.85 -38.24
C LYS A 323 14.21 -1.04 -36.96
N GLN A 324 13.74 -1.72 -35.92
CA GLN A 324 13.46 -1.12 -34.61
C GLN A 324 12.50 0.08 -34.72
N ALA A 325 11.41 -0.11 -35.45
CA ALA A 325 10.44 0.97 -35.66
C ALA A 325 9.68 1.24 -34.36
N ILE A 326 9.66 2.49 -33.92
CA ILE A 326 8.82 3.01 -32.84
C ILE A 326 7.71 3.81 -33.49
N VAL A 327 6.49 3.31 -33.37
CA VAL A 327 5.31 3.87 -34.02
C VAL A 327 4.44 4.52 -32.96
N MET A 328 4.19 5.83 -33.09
CA MET A 328 3.43 6.64 -32.15
C MET A 328 2.15 7.12 -32.84
N LEU A 329 1.01 6.69 -32.32
CA LEU A 329 -0.31 7.06 -32.81
C LEU A 329 -0.83 8.30 -32.10
N THR A 330 -1.40 9.24 -32.85
CA THR A 330 -2.13 10.40 -32.32
C THR A 330 -3.57 10.42 -32.85
N ASP A 331 -4.31 11.48 -32.58
CA ASP A 331 -5.69 11.61 -33.07
C ASP A 331 -5.76 11.75 -34.60
N GLU A 332 -4.76 12.40 -35.23
CA GLU A 332 -4.76 12.75 -36.65
C GLU A 332 -3.62 12.12 -37.46
N HIS A 333 -2.50 11.78 -36.80
CA HIS A 333 -1.27 11.33 -37.47
C HIS A 333 -0.67 10.09 -36.81
N ILE A 334 0.14 9.39 -37.59
CA ILE A 334 1.04 8.33 -37.12
C ILE A 334 2.49 8.75 -37.37
N PHE A 335 3.27 8.80 -36.29
CA PHE A 335 4.70 9.13 -36.34
C PHE A 335 5.52 7.86 -36.24
N ILE A 336 6.56 7.76 -37.06
CA ILE A 336 7.40 6.57 -37.14
C ILE A 336 8.85 6.99 -36.99
N GLU A 337 9.47 6.46 -35.95
CA GLU A 337 10.89 6.56 -35.65
C GLU A 337 11.56 5.22 -35.88
N PHE A 338 12.84 5.21 -36.24
CA PHE A 338 13.60 3.97 -36.46
C PHE A 338 14.84 3.94 -35.56
N GLY A 339 15.26 2.76 -35.11
CA GLY A 339 16.42 2.62 -34.21
C GLY A 339 17.78 2.44 -34.90
N GLU A 340 17.85 1.78 -36.05
CA GLU A 340 19.13 1.44 -36.74
C GLU A 340 19.76 2.59 -37.58
N LYS A 341 21.08 2.85 -37.51
CA LYS A 341 21.78 3.95 -38.24
C LYS A 341 21.22 4.31 -39.64
N GLY A 342 21.00 5.60 -39.88
CA GLY A 342 20.41 6.15 -41.13
C GLY A 342 18.99 6.70 -40.98
N ASN A 343 18.57 6.99 -39.74
CA ASN A 343 17.15 7.19 -39.42
C ASN A 343 16.62 8.59 -39.63
N ALA A 344 15.34 8.62 -39.91
CA ALA A 344 14.51 9.79 -40.07
C ALA A 344 13.17 9.56 -39.36
N ALA A 345 12.53 10.64 -38.98
CA ALA A 345 11.15 10.63 -38.52
C ALA A 345 10.24 10.75 -39.74
N TYR A 346 9.23 9.87 -39.82
CA TYR A 346 8.19 9.93 -40.83
C TYR A 346 6.87 10.27 -40.15
N CYS A 347 6.07 11.12 -40.79
CA CYS A 347 4.71 11.43 -40.37
C CYS A 347 3.77 11.08 -41.50
N HIS A 348 2.75 10.27 -41.20
CA HIS A 348 1.66 9.95 -42.11
C HIS A 348 0.33 10.33 -41.47
N ARG A 349 -0.72 10.44 -42.27
CA ARG A 349 -2.09 10.54 -41.74
C ARG A 349 -2.46 9.26 -41.00
N LYS A 350 -3.32 9.35 -39.98
CA LYS A 350 -3.70 8.22 -39.13
C LYS A 350 -4.31 7.05 -39.90
N ASP A 351 -5.02 7.32 -40.99
CA ASP A 351 -5.70 6.34 -41.84
C ASP A 351 -4.78 5.66 -42.87
N TYR A 352 -3.54 6.13 -43.03
CA TYR A 352 -2.57 5.56 -43.97
C TYR A 352 -2.22 4.10 -43.65
N ILE A 353 -2.01 3.77 -42.36
CA ILE A 353 -1.67 2.42 -41.93
C ILE A 353 -2.08 2.14 -40.48
N SER A 354 -2.75 1.01 -40.26
CA SER A 354 -3.15 0.56 -38.93
C SER A 354 -2.09 -0.34 -38.26
N PHE A 355 -2.09 -0.42 -36.92
CA PHE A 355 -1.18 -1.35 -36.21
C PHE A 355 -1.35 -2.82 -36.63
N ASN A 356 -2.56 -3.24 -37.00
CA ASN A 356 -2.81 -4.60 -37.50
C ASN A 356 -2.15 -4.84 -38.85
N GLU A 357 -2.11 -3.85 -39.74
CA GLU A 357 -1.35 -3.92 -40.98
C GLU A 357 0.16 -3.92 -40.72
N ILE A 358 0.65 -3.04 -39.84
CA ILE A 358 2.07 -2.99 -39.49
C ILE A 358 2.54 -4.36 -38.98
N ASN A 359 1.74 -5.00 -38.12
CA ASN A 359 1.98 -6.34 -37.60
C ASN A 359 2.18 -7.41 -38.70
N ARG A 360 1.59 -7.22 -39.88
CA ARG A 360 1.66 -8.16 -41.02
C ARG A 360 2.73 -7.80 -42.06
N LEU A 361 3.32 -6.61 -42.00
CA LEU A 361 4.36 -6.20 -42.94
C LEU A 361 5.56 -7.15 -42.88
N SER A 362 6.19 -7.48 -44.00
CA SER A 362 7.46 -8.22 -44.02
C SER A 362 8.68 -7.29 -44.01
N THR A 363 8.53 -6.07 -44.55
CA THR A 363 9.57 -5.05 -44.66
C THR A 363 9.06 -3.69 -44.18
N ASN A 364 9.96 -2.72 -44.01
CA ASN A 364 9.61 -1.37 -43.58
C ASN A 364 9.36 -0.38 -44.73
N SER A 365 9.32 -0.84 -45.99
CA SER A 365 9.18 0.03 -47.16
C SER A 365 7.91 0.90 -47.07
N LYS A 366 6.76 0.30 -46.69
CA LYS A 366 5.50 1.04 -46.51
C LYS A 366 5.58 2.10 -45.40
N LEU A 367 6.37 1.86 -44.35
CA LEU A 367 6.56 2.82 -43.26
C LEU A 367 7.47 4.00 -43.68
N LYS A 368 8.34 3.77 -44.66
CA LYS A 368 9.30 4.75 -45.19
C LYS A 368 8.85 5.38 -46.51
N ASP A 369 7.59 5.17 -46.91
CA ASP A 369 7.04 5.76 -48.11
C ASP A 369 7.11 7.29 -48.02
N ARG A 370 7.74 7.93 -49.00
CA ARG A 370 7.91 9.39 -49.00
C ARG A 370 6.81 10.10 -49.76
N ASP A 371 6.14 9.40 -50.68
CA ASP A 371 5.12 10.00 -51.53
C ASP A 371 3.83 10.20 -50.73
N GLU A 372 3.57 9.29 -49.80
CA GLU A 372 2.41 9.33 -48.89
C GLU A 372 2.70 10.05 -47.55
N ALA A 373 3.97 10.41 -47.29
CA ALA A 373 4.35 11.08 -46.05
C ALA A 373 3.91 12.55 -46.03
N VAL A 374 3.24 12.95 -44.96
CA VAL A 374 2.96 14.37 -44.65
C VAL A 374 4.27 15.14 -44.50
N PHE A 375 5.26 14.52 -43.84
CA PHE A 375 6.63 14.98 -43.86
C PHE A 375 7.62 13.87 -43.54
N PHE A 376 8.88 14.10 -43.91
CA PHE A 376 10.04 13.30 -43.54
C PHE A 376 11.15 14.23 -43.00
N ILE A 377 11.71 13.89 -41.84
CA ILE A 377 12.83 14.63 -41.23
C ILE A 377 14.02 13.70 -41.01
N PRO A 378 15.14 13.86 -41.74
CA PRO A 378 16.36 13.15 -41.42
C PRO A 378 16.93 13.66 -40.08
N HIS A 379 17.47 12.76 -39.26
CA HIS A 379 18.07 13.10 -37.96
C HIS A 379 19.48 13.71 -38.08
N SER A 380 19.74 14.51 -39.12
CA SER A 380 21.00 15.20 -39.35
C SER A 380 20.89 16.70 -39.04
N GLY A 381 21.94 17.24 -38.39
CA GLY A 381 22.02 18.65 -38.01
C GLY A 381 20.92 19.04 -37.02
N ASN A 382 20.26 20.17 -37.27
CA ASN A 382 19.23 20.76 -36.40
C ASN A 382 17.86 20.06 -36.51
N TRP A 383 17.83 18.72 -36.51
CA TRP A 383 16.61 17.93 -36.73
C TRP A 383 15.52 18.22 -35.67
N GLU A 384 15.89 18.45 -34.41
CA GLU A 384 14.92 18.78 -33.34
C GLU A 384 14.13 20.04 -33.67
N ILE A 385 14.81 21.09 -34.18
CA ILE A 385 14.18 22.35 -34.56
C ILE A 385 13.25 22.13 -35.76
N LYS A 386 13.71 21.39 -36.77
CA LYS A 386 12.91 21.10 -37.97
C LYS A 386 11.65 20.30 -37.62
N LEU A 387 11.80 19.24 -36.82
CA LEU A 387 10.69 18.40 -36.39
C LEU A 387 9.71 19.18 -35.51
N LYS A 388 10.22 20.00 -34.58
CA LYS A 388 9.38 20.92 -33.79
C LYS A 388 8.54 21.83 -34.67
N THR A 389 9.14 22.48 -35.67
CA THR A 389 8.41 23.39 -36.57
C THR A 389 7.31 22.64 -37.31
N ARG A 390 7.58 21.45 -37.84
CA ARG A 390 6.56 20.62 -38.51
C ARG A 390 5.44 20.21 -37.56
N LEU A 391 5.78 19.79 -36.34
CA LEU A 391 4.78 19.44 -35.33
C LEU A 391 3.90 20.65 -34.98
N TYR A 392 4.49 21.85 -34.86
CA TYR A 392 3.73 23.08 -34.62
C TYR A 392 2.78 23.42 -35.78
N GLU A 393 3.24 23.29 -37.03
CA GLU A 393 2.42 23.49 -38.24
C GLU A 393 1.21 22.55 -38.28
N LEU A 394 1.37 21.31 -37.80
CA LEU A 394 0.30 20.32 -37.68
C LEU A 394 -0.58 20.50 -36.42
N GLY A 395 -0.32 21.52 -35.59
CA GLY A 395 -1.12 21.83 -34.40
C GLY A 395 -0.62 21.22 -33.10
N TYR A 396 0.48 20.46 -33.10
CA TYR A 396 1.09 19.89 -31.90
C TYR A 396 1.95 20.93 -31.18
N ARG A 397 1.40 21.55 -30.13
CA ARG A 397 2.04 22.65 -29.39
C ARG A 397 2.57 22.21 -28.02
N VAL A 398 3.80 22.59 -27.71
CA VAL A 398 4.43 22.42 -26.40
C VAL A 398 4.52 23.79 -25.73
N LYS A 399 4.09 23.90 -24.46
CA LYS A 399 4.10 25.17 -23.71
C LYS A 399 5.53 25.64 -23.38
N ILE A 400 6.42 24.71 -23.03
CA ILE A 400 7.79 24.99 -22.58
C ILE A 400 8.78 24.19 -23.43
N TRP A 401 9.66 24.90 -24.15
CA TRP A 401 10.80 24.29 -24.84
C TRP A 401 12.07 24.60 -24.03
N ARG A 402 12.33 23.80 -22.98
CA ARG A 402 13.59 23.84 -22.23
C ARG A 402 14.52 22.73 -22.70
#